data_AF-A0A939AW88-F1
#
_entry.id   AF-A0A939AW88-F1
#
_cell.length_a   1.000
_cell.length_b   1.000
_cell.length_c   1.000
_cell.angle_alpha   90.00
_cell.angle_beta   90.00
_cell.angle_gamma   90.00
#
_symmetry.space_group_name_H-M   'P 1'
#
loop_
_entity.id
_entity.type
_entity.pdbx_description
1 polymer ?
#
loop_
_entity_poly.entity_id
_entity_poly.type
_entity_poly.pdbx_seq_one_letter_code
_entity_poly.pdbx_strand_id
1 'polypeptide(L)'
;MRERAWQQHWDLVIVDEAHKCAAYTRRRTGRPDDVEKTRRYQLVERLTGMADHVVLLTATPHHGDDDRFGHFLHLIDPDVFPEPHRYADQAQAARHSVLRLGAASPWAIRRLKEDLRDVDGRRLFPDRHAQPALGPVQGL
;
A
#
# COMPACT_ATOMS: atom_id res chain seq x y z
N MET A 1 -18.61 20.07 7.87
CA MET A 1 -18.10 19.10 6.87
C MET A 1 -17.76 17.74 7.48
N ARG A 2 -16.88 17.65 8.49
CA ARG A 2 -16.50 16.36 9.12
C ARG A 2 -17.70 15.50 9.57
N GLU A 3 -18.65 16.05 10.31
CA GLU A 3 -19.80 15.29 10.81
C GLU A 3 -20.69 14.72 9.71
N ARG A 4 -20.84 15.43 8.59
CA ARG A 4 -21.59 14.93 7.44
C ARG A 4 -20.90 13.75 6.78
N ALA A 5 -19.57 13.79 6.64
CA ALA A 5 -18.82 12.67 6.06
C ALA A 5 -18.92 11.39 6.90
N TRP A 6 -19.19 11.52 8.20
CA TRP A 6 -19.35 10.40 9.14
C TRP A 6 -20.76 9.82 9.23
N GLN A 7 -21.75 10.47 8.61
CA GLN A 7 -23.16 10.09 8.67
C GLN A 7 -23.68 9.58 7.32
N GLN A 8 -22.80 9.47 6.33
CA GLN A 8 -23.14 9.07 4.98
C GLN A 8 -22.45 7.76 4.66
N HIS A 9 -23.17 6.94 3.90
CA HIS A 9 -22.58 5.83 3.16
C HIS A 9 -22.01 6.37 1.85
N TRP A 10 -20.87 5.83 1.42
CA TRP A 10 -20.19 6.27 0.20
C TRP A 10 -20.20 5.15 -0.84
N ASP A 11 -20.63 5.44 -2.07
CA ASP A 11 -20.51 4.44 -3.14
C ASP A 11 -19.03 4.19 -3.49
N LEU A 12 -18.18 5.22 -3.39
CA LEU A 12 -16.76 5.16 -3.72
C LEU A 12 -15.91 6.12 -2.89
N VAL A 13 -14.81 5.61 -2.32
CA VAL A 13 -13.76 6.41 -1.67
C VAL A 13 -12.46 6.28 -2.46
N ILE A 14 -11.90 7.43 -2.86
CA ILE A 14 -10.58 7.51 -3.49
C ILE A 14 -9.62 8.22 -2.54
N VAL A 15 -8.50 7.57 -2.22
CA VAL A 15 -7.45 8.14 -1.38
C VAL A 15 -6.19 8.32 -2.21
N ASP A 16 -5.82 9.58 -2.44
CA ASP A 16 -4.55 9.92 -3.08
C ASP A 16 -3.41 10.01 -2.06
N GLU A 17 -2.19 9.71 -2.51
CA GLU A 17 -1.00 9.58 -1.68
C GLU A 17 -1.20 8.67 -0.46
N ALA A 18 -1.87 7.54 -0.70
CA ALA A 18 -2.36 6.65 0.35
C ALA A 18 -1.23 6.05 1.21
N HIS A 19 0.04 6.11 0.77
CA HIS A 19 1.20 5.75 1.59
C HIS A 19 1.37 6.60 2.86
N LYS A 20 0.71 7.77 2.92
CA LYS A 20 0.65 8.62 4.13
C LYS A 20 -0.28 8.06 5.20
N CYS A 21 -1.09 7.06 4.87
CA CYS A 21 -1.96 6.33 5.78
C CYS A 21 -1.20 5.11 6.31
N ALA A 22 -0.39 5.34 7.34
CA ALA A 22 0.43 4.29 7.93
C ALA A 22 -0.15 3.81 9.26
N ALA A 23 -0.03 2.50 9.50
CA ALA A 23 -0.14 1.89 10.81
C ALA A 23 0.99 0.85 10.94
N TYR A 24 1.36 0.53 12.17
CA TYR A 24 2.36 -0.49 12.44
C TYR A 24 2.04 -1.25 13.73
N THR A 25 2.45 -2.51 13.76
CA THR A 25 2.38 -3.40 14.90
C THR A 25 3.40 -2.96 15.93
N ARG A 26 2.92 -2.69 17.12
CA ARG A 26 3.73 -2.32 18.26
C ARG A 26 3.89 -3.53 19.17
N ARG A 27 5.10 -4.06 19.20
CA ARG A 27 5.48 -5.19 20.06
C ARG A 27 6.02 -4.69 21.39
N ARG A 28 5.52 -5.24 22.50
CA ARG A 28 5.98 -4.92 23.87
C ARG A 28 6.16 -6.20 24.66
N THR A 29 7.29 -6.35 25.32
CA THR A 29 7.57 -7.51 26.18
C THR A 29 6.50 -7.67 27.26
N GLY A 30 5.90 -8.85 27.35
CA GLY A 30 4.89 -9.17 28.36
C GLY A 30 3.51 -8.55 28.12
N ARG A 31 3.23 -7.99 26.94
CA ARG A 31 1.90 -7.54 26.53
C ARG A 31 1.52 -8.09 25.16
N PRO A 32 0.21 -8.26 24.87
CA PRO A 32 -0.23 -8.56 23.52
C PRO A 32 0.21 -7.47 22.54
N ASP A 33 0.51 -7.86 21.31
CA ASP A 33 0.78 -6.93 20.22
C ASP A 33 -0.44 -6.03 20.00
N ASP A 34 -0.19 -4.72 19.84
CA ASP A 34 -1.20 -3.73 19.48
C ASP A 34 -0.83 -3.04 18.16
N VAL A 35 -1.74 -2.23 17.62
CA VAL A 35 -1.51 -1.46 16.40
C VAL A 35 -1.46 0.03 16.69
N GLU A 36 -0.39 0.67 16.27
CA GLU A 36 -0.24 2.12 16.34
C GLU A 36 -0.61 2.74 14.99
N LYS A 37 -1.78 3.40 14.96
CA LYS A 37 -2.38 3.98 13.75
C LYS A 37 -2.12 5.48 13.68
N THR A 38 -1.67 5.97 12.53
CA THR A 38 -1.64 7.43 12.28
C THR A 38 -3.07 7.99 12.17
N ARG A 39 -3.24 9.31 12.41
CA ARG A 39 -4.55 9.97 12.26
C ARG A 39 -5.16 9.81 10.86
N ARG A 40 -4.31 9.79 9.82
CA ARG A 40 -4.74 9.56 8.42
C ARG A 40 -5.24 8.14 8.22
N TYR A 41 -4.52 7.16 8.77
CA TYR A 41 -4.95 5.78 8.75
C TYR A 41 -6.32 5.61 9.42
N GLN A 42 -6.52 6.16 10.62
CA GLN A 42 -7.81 6.08 11.33
C GLN A 42 -8.96 6.74 10.54
N LEU A 43 -8.68 7.88 9.88
CA LEU A 43 -9.66 8.56 9.02
C LEU A 43 -10.05 7.67 7.83
N VAL A 44 -9.06 7.12 7.11
CA VAL A 44 -9.29 6.29 5.93
C VAL A 44 -9.97 4.98 6.31
N GLU A 45 -9.49 4.28 7.34
CA GLU A 45 -10.11 3.05 7.87
C GLU A 45 -11.60 3.23 8.17
N ARG A 46 -11.97 4.37 8.77
CA ARG A 46 -13.38 4.65 9.02
C ARG A 46 -14.16 4.92 7.74
N LEU A 47 -13.59 5.65 6.78
CA LEU A 47 -14.26 5.95 5.51
C LEU A 47 -14.45 4.71 4.64
N THR A 48 -13.42 3.84 4.56
CA THR A 48 -13.49 2.60 3.78
C THR A 48 -14.47 1.60 4.39
N GLY A 49 -14.59 1.55 5.72
CA GLY A 49 -15.62 0.74 6.40
C GLY A 49 -17.07 1.22 6.21
N MET A 50 -17.29 2.36 5.56
CA MET A 50 -18.63 2.90 5.23
C MET A 50 -18.78 3.11 3.71
N ALA A 51 -17.99 2.38 2.91
CA ALA A 51 -18.01 2.51 1.47
C ALA A 51 -18.14 1.16 0.75
N ASP A 52 -18.85 1.13 -0.37
CA ASP A 52 -18.95 -0.06 -1.21
C ASP A 52 -17.65 -0.33 -1.99
N HIS A 53 -16.96 0.75 -2.38
CA HIS A 53 -15.76 0.68 -3.22
C HIS A 53 -14.65 1.59 -2.70
N VAL A 54 -13.42 1.10 -2.79
CA VAL A 54 -12.21 1.81 -2.34
C VAL A 54 -11.14 1.76 -3.41
N VAL A 55 -10.55 2.91 -3.71
CA VAL A 55 -9.37 3.03 -4.58
C VAL A 55 -8.26 3.76 -3.84
N LEU A 56 -7.16 3.06 -3.59
CA LEU A 56 -5.96 3.64 -2.98
C LEU A 56 -4.93 3.95 -4.07
N LEU A 57 -4.57 5.21 -4.21
CA LEU A 57 -3.58 5.68 -5.18
C LEU A 57 -2.26 6.00 -4.47
N THR A 58 -1.16 5.43 -4.96
CA THR A 58 0.17 5.73 -4.45
C THR A 58 1.25 5.28 -5.43
N ALA A 59 2.30 6.10 -5.59
CA ALA A 59 3.49 5.71 -6.34
C ALA A 59 4.37 4.69 -5.58
N THR A 60 4.30 4.73 -4.25
CA THR A 60 5.16 3.96 -3.34
C THR A 60 4.32 3.40 -2.20
N PRO A 61 3.64 2.25 -2.37
CA PRO A 61 2.72 1.73 -1.35
C PRO A 61 3.42 1.40 -0.03
N HIS A 62 4.74 1.18 -0.05
CA HIS A 62 5.56 1.00 1.14
C HIS A 62 7.04 1.28 0.85
N HIS A 63 7.86 1.36 1.90
CA HIS A 63 9.31 1.62 1.84
C HIS A 63 10.12 0.41 2.32
N GLY A 64 9.71 -0.79 1.90
CA GLY A 64 10.34 -2.05 2.36
C GLY A 64 9.93 -2.50 3.76
N ASP A 65 8.87 -1.90 4.34
CA ASP A 65 8.31 -2.30 5.64
C ASP A 65 7.09 -3.20 5.42
N ASP A 66 7.28 -4.49 5.72
CA ASP A 66 6.27 -5.52 5.54
C ASP A 66 5.12 -5.42 6.54
N ASP A 67 5.37 -4.90 7.72
CA ASP A 67 4.29 -4.72 8.68
C ASP A 67 3.37 -3.58 8.22
N ARG A 68 3.95 -2.42 7.86
CA ARG A 68 3.20 -1.28 7.34
C ARG A 68 2.44 -1.59 6.07
N PHE A 69 3.06 -2.33 5.14
CA PHE A 69 2.38 -2.69 3.90
C PHE A 69 1.24 -3.68 4.15
N GLY A 70 1.34 -4.55 5.16
CA GLY A 70 0.22 -5.40 5.56
C GLY A 70 -0.97 -4.59 6.06
N HIS A 71 -0.73 -3.63 6.96
CA HIS A 71 -1.76 -2.70 7.42
C HIS A 71 -2.31 -1.82 6.28
N PHE A 72 -1.48 -1.44 5.30
CA PHE A 72 -1.96 -0.71 4.13
C PHE A 72 -2.94 -1.54 3.29
N LEU A 73 -2.65 -2.81 3.04
CA LEU A 73 -3.57 -3.71 2.31
C LEU A 73 -4.86 -3.98 3.10
N HIS A 74 -4.78 -4.02 4.43
CA HIS A 74 -5.94 -4.16 5.31
C HIS A 74 -7.00 -3.05 5.10
N LEU A 75 -6.60 -1.86 4.63
CA LEU A 75 -7.54 -0.79 4.29
C LEU A 75 -8.38 -1.07 3.04
N ILE A 76 -7.95 -1.99 2.17
CA ILE A 76 -8.66 -2.33 0.93
C ILE A 76 -9.85 -3.23 1.24
N ASP A 77 -9.60 -4.31 1.95
CA ASP A 77 -10.60 -5.32 2.30
C ASP A 77 -10.10 -6.12 3.53
N PRO A 78 -10.66 -5.88 4.72
CA PRO A 78 -10.29 -6.59 5.96
C PRO A 78 -10.50 -8.11 5.92
N ASP A 79 -11.43 -8.61 5.09
CA ASP A 79 -11.76 -10.03 5.00
C ASP A 79 -10.73 -10.78 4.14
N VAL A 80 -10.17 -10.10 3.14
CA VAL A 80 -9.10 -10.64 2.29
C VAL A 80 -7.71 -10.39 2.88
N PHE A 81 -7.50 -9.23 3.49
CA PHE A 81 -6.21 -8.78 4.03
C PHE A 81 -6.32 -8.62 5.54
N PRO A 82 -6.03 -9.66 6.33
CA PRO A 82 -6.22 -9.62 7.77
C PRO A 82 -5.15 -8.78 8.48
N GLU A 83 -5.44 -8.37 9.72
CA GLU A 83 -4.53 -7.57 10.54
C GLU A 83 -3.20 -8.33 10.79
N PRO A 84 -2.03 -7.78 10.39
CA PRO A 84 -0.74 -8.47 10.48
C PRO A 84 -0.36 -8.93 11.90
N HIS A 85 -0.73 -8.16 12.92
CA HIS A 85 -0.43 -8.45 14.32
C HIS A 85 -1.27 -9.58 14.93
N ARG A 86 -2.38 -9.95 14.29
CA ARG A 86 -3.27 -11.03 14.75
C ARG A 86 -3.13 -12.29 13.91
N TYR A 87 -2.89 -12.11 12.61
CA TYR A 87 -2.92 -13.16 11.60
C TYR A 87 -1.68 -13.08 10.71
N ALA A 88 -0.49 -13.19 11.33
CA ALA A 88 0.78 -12.94 10.65
C ALA A 88 0.98 -13.81 9.40
N ASP A 89 0.72 -15.12 9.50
CA ASP A 89 0.91 -16.06 8.39
C ASP A 89 -0.06 -15.78 7.23
N GLN A 90 -1.33 -15.50 7.54
CA GLN A 90 -2.36 -15.19 6.55
C GLN A 90 -2.07 -13.84 5.88
N ALA A 91 -1.69 -12.82 6.66
CA ALA A 91 -1.32 -11.51 6.14
C ALA A 91 -0.09 -11.61 5.23
N GLN A 92 0.91 -12.42 5.61
CA GLN A 92 2.09 -12.67 4.79
C GLN A 92 1.72 -13.35 3.46
N ALA A 93 0.88 -14.38 3.49
CA ALA A 93 0.43 -15.07 2.29
C ALA A 93 -0.35 -14.13 1.34
N ALA A 94 -1.30 -13.36 1.89
CA ALA A 94 -2.11 -12.40 1.12
C ALA A 94 -1.22 -11.33 0.45
N ARG A 95 -0.30 -10.71 1.19
CA ARG A 95 0.67 -9.74 0.64
C ARG A 95 1.50 -10.34 -0.50
N HIS A 96 1.99 -11.56 -0.31
CA HIS A 96 2.80 -12.24 -1.33
C HIS A 96 2.03 -12.46 -2.62
N SER A 97 0.72 -12.76 -2.54
CA SER A 97 -0.13 -12.90 -3.72
C SER A 97 -0.23 -11.59 -4.51
N VAL A 98 -0.44 -10.46 -3.82
CA VAL A 98 -0.53 -9.12 -4.45
C VAL A 98 0.76 -8.75 -5.16
N LEU A 99 1.91 -9.01 -4.52
CA LEU A 99 3.21 -8.67 -5.09
C LEU A 99 3.62 -9.59 -6.25
N ARG A 100 3.34 -10.90 -6.15
CA ARG A 100 3.74 -11.88 -7.18
C ARG A 100 2.92 -11.77 -8.46
N LEU A 101 1.64 -11.44 -8.35
CA LEU A 101 0.76 -11.39 -9.51
C LEU A 101 1.10 -10.23 -10.45
N GLY A 102 1.79 -9.19 -9.98
CA GLY A 102 2.20 -8.06 -10.81
C GLY A 102 1.01 -7.46 -11.54
N ALA A 103 1.08 -7.39 -12.88
CA ALA A 103 -0.01 -6.89 -13.72
C ALA A 103 -1.28 -7.77 -13.72
N ALA A 104 -1.18 -9.03 -13.30
CA ALA A 104 -2.31 -9.96 -13.17
C ALA A 104 -2.97 -9.92 -11.78
N SER A 105 -2.51 -9.02 -10.88
CA SER A 105 -3.10 -8.90 -9.56
C SER A 105 -4.52 -8.31 -9.67
N PRO A 106 -5.55 -8.97 -9.11
CA PRO A 106 -6.89 -8.40 -9.09
C PRO A 106 -6.99 -7.19 -8.14
N TRP A 107 -6.01 -7.02 -7.26
CA TRP A 107 -6.00 -6.00 -6.22
C TRP A 107 -5.13 -4.78 -6.54
N ALA A 108 -4.20 -4.91 -7.49
CA ALA A 108 -3.20 -3.88 -7.74
C ALA A 108 -2.85 -3.76 -9.21
N ILE A 109 -2.87 -2.54 -9.73
CA ILE A 109 -2.37 -2.20 -11.05
C ILE A 109 -1.14 -1.30 -10.88
N ARG A 110 0.01 -1.77 -11.36
CA ARG A 110 1.26 -1.00 -11.36
C ARG A 110 1.91 -1.08 -12.74
N ARG A 111 2.23 0.08 -13.31
CA ARG A 111 2.95 0.20 -14.57
C ARG A 111 4.22 1.01 -14.35
N LEU A 112 5.34 0.56 -14.89
CA LEU A 112 6.59 1.32 -14.87
C LEU A 112 6.64 2.24 -16.10
N LYS A 113 7.38 3.36 -16.01
CA LYS A 113 7.51 4.30 -17.14
C LYS A 113 8.03 3.61 -18.40
N GLU A 114 8.91 2.62 -18.23
CA GLU A 114 9.48 1.78 -19.29
C GLU A 114 8.47 0.82 -19.95
N ASP A 115 7.33 0.55 -19.31
CA ASP A 115 6.24 -0.27 -19.85
C ASP A 115 5.17 0.57 -20.57
N LEU A 116 5.19 1.89 -20.40
CA LEU A 116 4.17 2.75 -20.96
C LEU A 116 4.35 2.93 -22.47
N ARG A 117 3.29 2.62 -23.22
CA ARG A 117 3.18 2.79 -24.66
C ARG A 117 1.99 3.67 -25.01
N ASP A 118 2.08 4.41 -26.11
CA ASP A 118 0.94 5.12 -26.71
C ASP A 118 -0.02 4.13 -27.41
N VAL A 119 -1.08 4.68 -28.01
CA VAL A 119 -2.08 3.88 -28.76
C VAL A 119 -1.52 3.19 -30.00
N ASP A 120 -0.41 3.71 -30.55
CA ASP A 120 0.30 3.13 -31.71
C ASP A 120 1.39 2.11 -31.28
N GLY A 121 1.51 1.85 -29.97
CA GLY A 121 2.51 0.94 -29.40
C GLY A 121 3.91 1.54 -29.24
N ARG A 122 4.10 2.85 -29.42
CA ARG A 122 5.39 3.52 -29.25
C ARG A 122 5.66 3.84 -27.78
N ARG A 123 6.93 3.82 -27.36
CA ARG A 123 7.34 4.18 -25.99
C ARG A 123 6.94 5.62 -25.66
N LEU A 124 6.27 5.82 -24.53
CA LEU A 124 5.96 7.17 -24.01
C LEU A 124 7.17 7.84 -23.37
N PHE A 125 8.12 7.05 -22.84
CA PHE A 125 9.29 7.54 -22.14
C PHE A 125 10.58 7.00 -22.78
N PRO A 126 11.67 7.80 -22.85
CA PRO A 126 12.98 7.34 -23.26
C PRO A 126 13.57 6.30 -22.30
N ASP A 127 14.53 5.52 -22.80
CA ASP A 127 15.26 4.55 -22.00
C ASP A 127 16.14 5.23 -20.93
N ARG A 128 16.15 4.67 -19.73
CA ARG A 128 16.97 5.15 -18.61
C ARG A 128 18.11 4.18 -18.37
N HIS A 129 19.34 4.65 -18.54
CA HIS A 129 20.54 3.92 -18.12
C HIS A 129 21.06 4.49 -16.80
N ALA A 130 21.01 3.70 -15.74
CA ALA A 130 21.63 4.06 -14.46
C ALA A 130 23.06 3.52 -14.44
N GLN A 131 24.03 4.41 -14.26
CA GLN A 131 25.42 4.03 -14.00
C GLN A 131 25.74 4.29 -12.52
N PRO A 132 25.96 3.24 -11.71
CA PRO A 132 26.49 3.42 -10.36
C PRO A 132 27.85 4.09 -10.46
N ALA A 133 28.01 5.27 -9.86
CA ALA A 133 29.32 5.87 -9.69
C ALA A 133 30.07 5.07 -8.62
N LEU A 134 30.93 4.14 -9.03
CA LEU A 134 31.89 3.52 -8.13
C LEU A 134 32.95 4.58 -7.82
N GLY A 135 32.91 5.12 -6.60
CA GLY A 135 34.03 5.91 -6.07
C GLY A 135 35.29 5.03 -6.01
N PRO A 136 36.50 5.64 -6.05
CA PRO A 136 37.73 4.87 -5.99
C PRO A 136 37.75 4.03 -4.71
N VAL A 137 37.93 2.72 -4.86
CA VAL A 137 38.21 1.81 -3.76
C VAL A 137 39.61 2.15 -3.27
N GLN A 138 39.72 2.96 -2.23
CA GLN A 138 40.99 3.16 -1.54
C GLN A 138 41.34 1.82 -0.87
N GLY A 139 42.36 1.15 -1.43
CA GLY A 139 42.93 -0.07 -0.86
C GLY A 139 43.48 0.20 0.53
N LEU A 140 43.26 -0.79 1.40
CA LEU A 140 43.87 -0.93 2.74
C LEU A 140 45.40 -0.97 2.67
#